data_AF-A0A1B7I5P2-F1
#
_entry.id   AF-A0A1B7I5P2-F1
#
_cell.length_a   1.000
_cell.length_b   1.000
_cell.length_c   1.000
_cell.angle_alpha   90.00
_cell.angle_beta   90.00
_cell.angle_gamma   90.00
#
_symmetry.space_group_name_H-M   'P 1'
#
loop_
_entity.id
_entity.type
_entity.pdbx_description
1 polymer ?
#
loop_
_entity_poly.entity_id
_entity_poly.type
_entity_poly.pdbx_seq_one_letter_code
_entity_poly.pdbx_strand_id
1 'polypeptide(L)'
;MNEEVKHGATNKFYHHRMPMEIDKQPAVLMNRDTLYSFAIIDASHGATVHVPEGDGRYISLHVMDHDHTTEHVYYGAGDYKIDPDKATHFLVLNIRTQVNPNDPADIQKAHVIQDEYKVTFPDGYTPKAFKMIDWNTDELKKLQAHYCQLADKRGVSKTSGPHGDYPQEDVNIGGWGGLPAKHAFDWVVAPADEGAKNAQCSSTTIRPLPVQYDKNGYWSLTVYNAEGWVKSEICTYLEL
;
A
#
# COMPACT_ATOMS: atom_id res chain seq x y z
N MET A 1 -9.97 -2.59 6.15
CA MET A 1 -11.00 -3.03 5.17
C MET A 1 -12.32 -2.26 5.28
N ASN A 2 -12.89 -2.04 6.47
CA ASN A 2 -14.21 -1.38 6.60
C ASN A 2 -14.33 -0.01 5.91
N GLU A 3 -13.32 0.86 5.99
CA GLU A 3 -13.38 2.18 5.34
C GLU A 3 -13.52 2.08 3.81
N GLU A 4 -12.69 1.26 3.16
CA GLU A 4 -12.78 1.04 1.71
C GLU A 4 -14.12 0.42 1.30
N VAL A 5 -14.68 -0.49 2.12
CA VAL A 5 -16.01 -1.05 1.89
C VAL A 5 -17.10 0.04 1.95
N LYS A 6 -16.99 1.01 2.87
CA LYS A 6 -17.90 2.17 2.93
C LYS A 6 -17.79 3.07 1.70
N HIS A 7 -16.59 3.18 1.12
CA HIS A 7 -16.35 3.87 -0.14
C HIS A 7 -16.89 3.11 -1.37
N GLY A 8 -17.37 1.88 -1.19
CA GLY A 8 -17.96 1.08 -2.25
C GLY A 8 -16.97 0.16 -2.95
N ALA A 9 -15.82 -0.15 -2.34
CA ALA A 9 -14.80 -1.05 -2.88
C ALA A 9 -15.20 -2.54 -2.88
N THR A 10 -16.48 -2.90 -2.72
CA THR A 10 -16.93 -4.30 -2.64
C THR A 10 -17.08 -4.90 -4.03
N ASN A 11 -16.28 -5.92 -4.34
CA ASN A 11 -16.25 -6.62 -5.64
C ASN A 11 -16.01 -5.72 -6.86
N LYS A 12 -15.46 -4.52 -6.64
CA LYS A 12 -15.09 -3.54 -7.65
C LYS A 12 -14.05 -2.59 -7.06
N PHE A 13 -13.29 -1.91 -7.92
CA PHE A 13 -12.35 -0.92 -7.46
C PHE A 13 -13.04 0.36 -6.99
N TYR A 14 -12.53 0.89 -5.88
CA TYR A 14 -12.66 2.28 -5.49
C TYR A 14 -11.28 2.93 -5.65
N HIS A 15 -11.26 4.15 -6.17
CA HIS A 15 -10.02 4.86 -6.50
C HIS A 15 -9.87 6.09 -5.59
N HIS A 16 -8.77 6.12 -4.84
CA HIS A 16 -8.30 7.35 -4.22
C HIS A 16 -7.63 8.19 -5.30
N ARG A 17 -8.27 9.32 -5.64
CA ARG A 17 -7.89 10.16 -6.79
C ARG A 17 -6.84 11.21 -6.45
N MET A 18 -6.54 11.43 -5.19
CA MET A 18 -5.53 12.39 -4.80
C MET A 18 -4.39 11.68 -4.07
N PRO A 19 -3.15 12.18 -4.18
CA PRO A 19 -2.10 11.81 -3.26
C PRO A 19 -2.60 11.99 -1.83
N MET A 20 -2.02 11.23 -0.89
CA MET A 20 -2.47 11.26 0.50
C MET A 20 -2.49 12.71 1.04
N GLU A 21 -3.67 13.16 1.46
CA GLU A 21 -3.88 14.48 2.03
C GLU A 21 -3.17 14.57 3.40
N ILE A 22 -2.48 15.68 3.63
CA ILE A 22 -1.62 15.86 4.81
C ILE A 22 -2.41 15.76 6.13
N ASP A 23 -3.66 16.19 6.14
CA ASP A 23 -4.54 16.22 7.31
C ASP A 23 -5.43 14.97 7.46
N LYS A 24 -5.36 14.01 6.52
CA LYS A 24 -6.20 12.80 6.51
C LYS A 24 -5.42 11.50 6.41
N GLN A 25 -4.13 11.51 6.75
CA GLN A 25 -3.27 10.33 6.77
C GLN A 25 -3.85 9.26 7.73
N PRO A 26 -4.21 8.05 7.25
CA PRO A 26 -4.80 7.01 8.09
C PRO A 26 -3.77 6.24 8.92
N ALA A 27 -2.47 6.40 8.61
CA ALA A 27 -1.34 5.79 9.29
C ALA A 27 -0.12 6.71 9.23
N VAL A 28 0.86 6.47 10.10
CA VAL A 28 2.18 7.12 10.00
C VAL A 28 2.94 6.61 8.78
N LEU A 29 3.93 7.37 8.31
CA LEU A 29 4.80 7.02 7.19
C LEU A 29 4.05 6.75 5.87
N MET A 30 2.89 7.37 5.69
CA MET A 30 2.20 7.34 4.39
C MET A 30 3.09 7.95 3.32
N ASN A 31 3.22 7.27 2.18
CA ASN A 31 3.83 7.86 0.99
C ASN A 31 2.79 8.72 0.24
N ARG A 32 3.31 9.60 -0.61
CA ARG A 32 2.53 10.44 -1.54
C ARG A 32 2.89 10.19 -2.99
N ASP A 33 3.72 9.18 -3.24
CA ASP A 33 4.27 8.82 -4.56
C ASP A 33 3.29 8.01 -5.40
N THR A 34 2.20 7.52 -4.80
CA THR A 34 1.24 6.66 -5.47
C THR A 34 -0.20 7.06 -5.18
N LEU A 35 -1.07 6.95 -6.19
CA LEU A 35 -2.51 6.88 -6.01
C LEU A 35 -2.92 5.44 -5.73
N TYR A 36 -3.83 5.27 -4.77
CA TYR A 36 -4.29 3.97 -4.33
C TYR A 36 -5.63 3.58 -4.97
N SER A 37 -5.80 2.31 -5.28
CA SER A 37 -7.09 1.74 -5.68
C SER A 37 -7.32 0.44 -4.95
N PHE A 38 -8.44 0.35 -4.24
CA PHE A 38 -8.77 -0.80 -3.41
C PHE A 38 -9.98 -1.55 -3.95
N ALA A 39 -9.96 -2.87 -3.82
CA ALA A 39 -11.14 -3.72 -3.96
C ALA A 39 -11.11 -4.81 -2.88
N ILE A 40 -12.24 -5.06 -2.23
CA ILE A 40 -12.45 -6.20 -1.35
C ILE A 40 -13.33 -7.17 -2.11
N ILE A 41 -12.75 -8.29 -2.53
CA ILE A 41 -13.37 -9.21 -3.48
C ILE A 41 -13.69 -10.55 -2.81
N ASP A 42 -14.82 -11.17 -3.21
CA ASP A 42 -15.09 -12.57 -2.93
C ASP A 42 -14.30 -13.44 -3.92
N ALA A 43 -13.21 -14.02 -3.44
CA ALA A 43 -12.31 -14.88 -4.23
C ALA A 43 -12.70 -16.37 -4.16
N SER A 44 -13.84 -16.73 -3.55
CA SER A 44 -14.23 -18.13 -3.34
C SER A 44 -14.40 -18.97 -4.61
N HIS A 45 -14.57 -18.34 -5.77
CA HIS A 45 -14.62 -18.99 -7.09
C HIS A 45 -13.53 -18.50 -8.03
N GLY A 46 -12.55 -17.75 -7.51
CA GLY A 46 -11.52 -17.08 -8.28
C GLY A 46 -12.01 -15.76 -8.87
N ALA A 47 -11.06 -15.00 -9.39
CA ALA A 47 -11.31 -13.73 -10.07
C ALA A 47 -10.16 -13.44 -11.06
N THR A 48 -10.38 -12.50 -11.98
CA THR A 48 -9.32 -11.95 -12.81
C THR A 48 -9.22 -10.44 -12.55
N VAL A 49 -8.02 -9.96 -12.27
CA VAL A 49 -7.73 -8.54 -12.08
C VAL A 49 -7.04 -8.03 -13.33
N HIS A 50 -7.70 -7.12 -14.04
CA HIS A 50 -7.15 -6.45 -15.21
C HIS A 50 -6.43 -5.18 -14.78
N VAL A 51 -5.17 -5.06 -15.20
CA VAL A 51 -4.35 -3.85 -15.13
C VAL A 51 -3.97 -3.47 -16.56
N PRO A 52 -4.35 -2.28 -17.05
CA PRO A 52 -4.07 -1.84 -18.42
C PRO A 52 -2.58 -1.59 -18.64
N GLU A 53 -2.20 -1.43 -19.90
CA GLU A 53 -0.89 -0.85 -20.25
C GLU A 53 -0.82 0.59 -19.74
N GLY A 54 0.23 0.89 -18.98
CA GLY A 54 0.49 2.23 -18.45
C GLY A 54 1.34 3.08 -19.39
N ASP A 55 1.84 4.20 -18.88
CA ASP A 55 2.77 5.10 -19.58
C ASP A 55 4.23 4.92 -19.14
N GLY A 56 4.59 3.72 -18.66
CA GLY A 56 5.90 3.41 -18.11
C GLY A 56 6.06 3.74 -16.62
N ARG A 57 5.05 4.31 -15.96
CA ARG A 57 5.05 4.51 -14.50
C ARG A 57 5.02 3.19 -13.73
N TYR A 58 5.48 3.23 -12.48
CA TYR A 58 5.32 2.10 -11.56
C TYR A 58 3.84 1.82 -11.27
N ILE A 59 3.46 0.55 -11.42
CA ILE A 59 2.16 0.02 -11.00
C ILE A 59 2.40 -1.31 -10.30
N SER A 60 1.83 -1.47 -9.10
CA SER A 60 1.84 -2.75 -8.39
C SER A 60 0.46 -3.15 -7.91
N LEU A 61 0.06 -4.39 -8.17
CA LEU A 61 -1.11 -5.03 -7.56
C LEU A 61 -0.65 -5.88 -6.38
N HIS A 62 -1.02 -5.46 -5.18
CA HIS A 62 -0.78 -6.17 -3.93
C HIS A 62 -2.05 -6.93 -3.54
N VAL A 63 -1.96 -8.25 -3.52
CA VAL A 63 -3.04 -9.16 -3.12
C VAL A 63 -2.79 -9.60 -1.68
N MET A 64 -3.71 -9.23 -0.80
CA MET A 64 -3.67 -9.57 0.63
C MET A 64 -4.90 -10.36 1.03
N ASP A 65 -4.75 -11.21 2.03
CA ASP A 65 -5.85 -11.94 2.64
C ASP A 65 -6.43 -11.22 3.88
N HIS A 66 -7.36 -11.89 4.57
CA HIS A 66 -7.96 -11.38 5.80
C HIS A 66 -6.98 -11.31 6.98
N ASP A 67 -5.96 -12.17 6.97
CA ASP A 67 -4.98 -12.31 8.05
C ASP A 67 -3.77 -11.37 7.85
N HIS A 68 -3.90 -10.42 6.91
CA HIS A 68 -2.88 -9.42 6.56
C HIS A 68 -1.59 -10.06 6.02
N THR A 69 -1.69 -11.26 5.46
CA THR A 69 -0.61 -11.88 4.70
C THR A 69 -0.63 -11.36 3.27
N THR A 70 0.55 -11.40 2.63
CA THR A 70 0.71 -11.02 1.23
C THR A 70 0.79 -12.27 0.38
N GLU A 71 -0.33 -12.63 -0.25
CA GLU A 71 -0.39 -13.75 -1.18
C GLU A 71 0.53 -13.52 -2.37
N HIS A 72 0.36 -12.38 -3.05
CA HIS A 72 1.13 -12.04 -4.23
C HIS A 72 1.29 -10.53 -4.43
N VAL A 73 2.37 -10.15 -5.11
CA VAL A 73 2.57 -8.80 -5.65
C VAL A 73 2.89 -8.93 -7.13
N TYR A 74 2.05 -8.32 -7.96
CA TYR A 74 2.22 -8.24 -9.41
C TYR A 74 2.62 -6.82 -9.83
N TYR A 75 3.22 -6.69 -11.00
CA TYR A 75 3.77 -5.43 -11.49
C TYR A 75 3.41 -5.19 -12.96
N GLY A 76 3.05 -3.95 -13.28
CA GLY A 76 2.71 -3.54 -14.64
C GLY A 76 1.41 -4.16 -15.16
N ALA A 77 1.24 -4.07 -16.48
CA ALA A 77 0.04 -4.48 -17.19
C ALA A 77 -0.15 -6.00 -17.19
N GLY A 78 -1.41 -6.44 -17.16
CA GLY A 78 -1.74 -7.85 -17.28
C GLY A 78 -3.13 -8.21 -16.76
N ASP A 79 -3.55 -9.43 -17.11
CA ASP A 79 -4.71 -10.10 -16.54
C ASP A 79 -4.23 -11.11 -15.48
N TYR A 80 -4.34 -10.73 -14.22
CA TYR A 80 -3.88 -11.52 -13.09
C TYR A 80 -4.99 -12.41 -12.57
N LYS A 81 -4.84 -13.73 -12.73
CA LYS A 81 -5.81 -14.72 -12.27
C LYS A 81 -5.57 -15.06 -10.80
N ILE A 82 -6.64 -14.99 -10.02
CA ILE A 82 -6.68 -15.40 -8.62
C ILE A 82 -7.21 -16.83 -8.56
N ASP A 83 -6.38 -17.71 -8.03
CA ASP A 83 -6.66 -19.13 -7.85
C ASP A 83 -7.48 -19.34 -6.56
N PRO A 84 -8.76 -19.78 -6.64
CA PRO A 84 -9.59 -19.99 -5.46
C PRO A 84 -9.06 -21.08 -4.51
N ASP A 85 -8.26 -22.03 -5.01
CA ASP A 85 -7.73 -23.12 -4.19
C ASP A 85 -6.59 -22.65 -3.26
N LYS A 86 -6.03 -21.47 -3.54
CA LYS A 86 -4.94 -20.86 -2.78
C LYS A 86 -5.36 -19.61 -2.03
N ALA A 87 -6.46 -18.98 -2.45
CA ALA A 87 -6.97 -17.78 -1.84
C ALA A 87 -7.83 -18.08 -0.62
N THR A 88 -7.77 -17.19 0.37
CA THR A 88 -8.87 -17.09 1.34
C THR A 88 -10.14 -16.57 0.65
N HIS A 89 -11.31 -16.75 1.27
CA HIS A 89 -12.58 -16.38 0.66
C HIS A 89 -12.69 -14.89 0.30
N PHE A 90 -12.09 -14.00 1.09
CA PHE A 90 -12.10 -12.57 0.82
C PHE A 90 -10.68 -12.03 0.75
N LEU A 91 -10.37 -11.36 -0.36
CA LEU A 91 -9.07 -10.75 -0.59
C LEU A 91 -9.19 -9.23 -0.67
N VAL A 92 -8.15 -8.55 -0.22
CA VAL A 92 -7.92 -7.13 -0.47
C VAL A 92 -6.97 -7.00 -1.65
N LEU A 93 -7.45 -6.37 -2.71
CA LEU A 93 -6.62 -5.91 -3.82
C LEU A 93 -6.26 -4.46 -3.54
N ASN A 94 -4.97 -4.15 -3.55
CA ASN A 94 -4.45 -2.80 -3.45
C ASN A 94 -3.54 -2.52 -4.65
N ILE A 95 -4.01 -1.69 -5.58
CA ILE A 95 -3.20 -1.21 -6.69
C ILE A 95 -2.61 0.15 -6.33
N ARG A 96 -1.28 0.25 -6.42
CA ARG A 96 -0.53 1.50 -6.31
C ARG A 96 -0.15 1.97 -7.71
N THR A 97 -0.51 3.19 -8.06
CA THR A 97 -0.20 3.83 -9.34
C THR A 97 0.71 5.02 -9.07
N GLN A 98 1.97 4.99 -9.53
CA GLN A 98 2.90 6.08 -9.27
C GLN A 98 2.40 7.40 -9.83
N VAL A 99 2.71 8.49 -9.13
CA VAL A 99 2.31 9.84 -9.52
C VAL A 99 3.34 10.84 -9.00
N ASN A 100 3.55 11.92 -9.74
CA ASN A 100 4.15 13.13 -9.18
C ASN A 100 3.05 13.93 -8.46
N PRO A 101 3.05 13.99 -7.11
CA PRO A 101 1.98 14.66 -6.36
C PRO A 101 1.94 16.18 -6.57
N ASN A 102 3.00 16.77 -7.12
CA ASN A 102 3.10 18.20 -7.38
C ASN A 102 2.73 18.60 -8.82
N ASP A 103 2.39 17.63 -9.68
CA ASP A 103 1.99 17.87 -11.06
C ASP A 103 0.53 17.44 -11.28
N PRO A 104 -0.42 18.39 -11.29
CA PRO A 104 -1.82 18.09 -11.55
C PRO A 104 -2.07 17.38 -12.89
N ALA A 105 -1.24 17.62 -13.91
CA ALA A 105 -1.38 16.93 -15.19
C ALA A 105 -0.95 15.47 -15.09
N ASP A 106 0.08 15.17 -14.30
CA ASP A 106 0.48 13.78 -14.04
C ASP A 106 -0.54 13.01 -13.19
N ILE A 107 -1.17 13.68 -12.23
CA ILE A 107 -2.31 13.12 -11.48
C ILE A 107 -3.44 12.71 -12.43
N GLN A 108 -3.77 13.54 -13.42
CA GLN A 108 -4.80 13.19 -14.40
C GLN A 108 -4.41 11.98 -15.27
N LYS A 109 -3.14 11.83 -15.65
CA LYS A 109 -2.68 10.62 -16.35
C LYS A 109 -2.86 9.36 -15.50
N ALA A 110 -2.54 9.44 -14.22
CA ALA A 110 -2.78 8.34 -13.28
C ALA A 110 -4.28 8.00 -13.16
N HIS A 111 -5.17 8.98 -13.24
CA HIS A 111 -6.63 8.74 -13.19
C HIS A 111 -7.11 7.93 -14.38
N VAL A 112 -6.64 8.26 -15.59
CA VAL A 112 -6.99 7.52 -16.81
C VAL A 112 -6.62 6.04 -16.66
N ILE A 113 -5.43 5.74 -16.13
CA ILE A 113 -5.01 4.36 -15.87
C ILE A 113 -5.89 3.71 -14.80
N GLN A 114 -6.17 4.41 -13.69
CA GLN A 114 -7.04 3.90 -12.62
C GLN A 114 -8.44 3.53 -13.13
N ASP A 115 -9.00 4.31 -14.06
CA ASP A 115 -10.34 4.10 -14.62
C ASP A 115 -10.50 2.77 -15.37
N GLU A 116 -9.39 2.20 -15.82
CA GLU A 116 -9.36 0.95 -16.55
C GLU A 116 -9.16 -0.28 -15.64
N TYR A 117 -8.81 -0.10 -14.37
CA TYR A 117 -8.69 -1.23 -13.44
C TYR A 117 -10.02 -1.94 -13.26
N LYS A 118 -10.01 -3.26 -13.44
CA LYS A 118 -11.23 -4.07 -13.39
C LYS A 118 -10.99 -5.37 -12.67
N VAL A 119 -11.98 -5.80 -11.90
CA VAL A 119 -12.09 -7.19 -11.44
C VAL A 119 -13.25 -7.86 -12.15
N THR A 120 -13.01 -9.05 -12.68
CA THR A 120 -14.03 -9.91 -13.28
C THR A 120 -14.07 -11.24 -12.55
N PHE A 121 -15.24 -11.85 -12.56
CA PHE A 121 -15.52 -13.12 -11.90
C PHE A 121 -15.94 -14.15 -12.94
N PRO A 122 -15.84 -15.46 -12.63
CA PRO A 122 -16.29 -16.52 -13.55
C PRO A 122 -17.73 -16.33 -14.02
N ASP A 123 -18.00 -16.72 -15.26
CA ASP A 123 -19.33 -16.62 -15.86
C ASP A 123 -20.40 -17.32 -15.01
N GLY A 124 -21.53 -16.64 -14.81
CA GLY A 124 -22.65 -17.16 -14.02
C GLY A 124 -22.49 -17.07 -12.50
N TYR A 125 -21.32 -16.67 -11.99
CA TYR A 125 -21.11 -16.45 -10.57
C TYR A 125 -21.44 -15.00 -10.16
N THR A 126 -22.11 -14.86 -9.01
CA THR A 126 -22.38 -13.56 -8.38
C THR A 126 -21.56 -13.48 -7.08
N PRO A 127 -20.56 -12.58 -7.00
CA PRO A 127 -19.68 -12.50 -5.84
C PRO A 127 -20.43 -11.97 -4.61
N LYS A 128 -20.14 -12.51 -3.42
CA LYS A 128 -20.80 -12.08 -2.19
C LYS A 128 -20.22 -10.75 -1.73
N ALA A 129 -21.07 -9.92 -1.13
CA ALA A 129 -20.59 -8.71 -0.47
C ALA A 129 -19.81 -9.05 0.79
N PHE A 130 -18.67 -8.38 1.00
CA PHE A 130 -17.94 -8.47 2.26
C PHE A 130 -18.80 -7.95 3.41
N LYS A 131 -18.87 -8.72 4.50
CA LYS A 131 -19.58 -8.31 5.71
C LYS A 131 -18.61 -7.59 6.64
N MET A 132 -18.80 -6.28 6.79
CA MET A 132 -18.02 -5.50 7.75
C MET A 132 -18.20 -6.05 9.17
N ILE A 133 -17.08 -6.09 9.90
CA ILE A 133 -17.04 -6.46 11.31
C ILE A 133 -17.15 -5.18 12.13
N ASP A 134 -18.09 -5.14 13.06
CA ASP A 134 -18.21 -4.03 14.03
C ASP A 134 -17.22 -4.28 15.17
N TRP A 135 -16.04 -3.70 15.04
CA TRP A 135 -14.95 -3.88 16.00
C TRP A 135 -15.20 -3.06 17.26
N ASN A 136 -14.93 -3.66 18.42
CA ASN A 136 -14.80 -2.90 19.66
C ASN A 136 -13.56 -2.00 19.55
N THR A 137 -13.77 -0.72 19.28
CA THR A 137 -12.70 0.23 19.02
C THR A 137 -11.74 0.42 20.20
N ASP A 138 -12.22 0.26 21.45
CA ASP A 138 -11.36 0.39 22.64
C ASP A 138 -10.44 -0.82 22.81
N GLU A 139 -10.92 -2.02 22.48
CA GLU A 139 -10.08 -3.23 22.45
C GLU A 139 -9.09 -3.19 21.30
N LEU A 140 -9.51 -2.75 20.11
CA LEU A 140 -8.63 -2.59 18.96
C LEU A 140 -7.49 -1.62 19.25
N LYS A 141 -7.76 -0.48 19.90
CA LYS A 141 -6.72 0.47 20.32
C LYS A 141 -5.71 -0.14 21.30
N LYS A 142 -6.17 -0.97 22.24
CA LYS A 142 -5.28 -1.67 23.19
C LYS A 142 -4.38 -2.66 22.46
N LEU A 143 -4.92 -3.41 21.50
CA LEU A 143 -4.14 -4.33 20.66
C LEU A 143 -3.13 -3.58 19.80
N GLN A 144 -3.54 -2.48 19.17
CA GLN A 144 -2.63 -1.65 18.38
C GLN A 144 -1.47 -1.13 19.23
N ALA A 145 -1.74 -0.58 20.42
CA ALA A 145 -0.69 -0.12 21.34
C ALA A 145 0.25 -1.25 21.76
N HIS A 146 -0.28 -2.45 22.00
CA HIS A 146 0.52 -3.63 22.33
C HIS A 146 1.47 -4.01 21.18
N TYR A 147 0.97 -4.12 19.95
CA TYR A 147 1.79 -4.48 18.79
C TYR A 147 2.80 -3.39 18.41
N CYS A 148 2.47 -2.10 18.59
CA CYS A 148 3.44 -1.02 18.44
C CYS A 148 4.63 -1.18 19.41
N GLN A 149 4.37 -1.52 20.68
CA GLN A 149 5.45 -1.77 21.66
C GLN A 149 6.30 -2.99 21.31
N LEU A 150 5.72 -4.00 20.64
CA LEU A 150 6.47 -5.15 20.13
C LEU A 150 7.32 -4.75 18.92
N ALA A 151 6.80 -3.92 18.03
CA ALA A 151 7.52 -3.37 16.89
C ALA A 151 8.80 -2.65 17.32
N ASP A 152 8.73 -1.83 18.37
CA ASP A 152 9.90 -1.11 18.92
C ASP A 152 11.01 -2.05 19.40
N LYS A 153 10.66 -3.26 19.85
CA LYS A 153 11.62 -4.24 20.40
C LYS A 153 12.15 -5.21 19.36
N ARG A 154 11.29 -5.64 18.43
CA ARG A 154 11.56 -6.73 17.47
C ARG A 154 11.87 -6.21 16.06
N GLY A 155 11.47 -4.98 15.76
CA GLY A 155 11.46 -4.42 14.41
C GLY A 155 10.35 -4.98 13.54
N VAL A 156 10.26 -4.49 12.30
CA VAL A 156 9.19 -4.82 11.33
C VAL A 156 9.69 -5.56 10.09
N SER A 157 10.91 -6.13 10.14
CA SER A 157 11.54 -6.74 8.94
C SER A 157 10.96 -8.09 8.52
N LYS A 158 10.16 -8.74 9.39
CA LYS A 158 9.61 -10.09 9.20
C LYS A 158 8.09 -10.13 9.37
N THR A 159 7.40 -9.12 8.86
CA THR A 159 5.99 -8.87 9.17
C THR A 159 5.08 -8.86 7.94
N SER A 160 5.64 -9.02 6.73
CA SER A 160 4.87 -9.05 5.48
C SER A 160 5.44 -10.11 4.55
N GLY A 161 4.60 -11.08 4.20
CA GLY A 161 4.93 -12.22 3.34
C GLY A 161 3.73 -13.15 3.16
N PRO A 162 3.86 -14.20 2.32
CA PRO A 162 2.84 -15.22 2.13
C PRO A 162 2.44 -15.94 3.41
N HIS A 163 1.24 -16.55 3.39
CA HIS A 163 0.75 -17.34 4.50
C HIS A 163 1.73 -18.46 4.89
N GLY A 164 2.08 -18.53 6.17
CA GLY A 164 3.01 -19.52 6.74
C GLY A 164 4.48 -19.10 6.75
N ASP A 165 4.89 -18.01 6.08
CA ASP A 165 6.28 -17.54 6.11
C ASP A 165 6.68 -16.97 7.48
N TYR A 166 5.72 -16.35 8.18
CA TYR A 166 5.92 -15.75 9.50
C TYR A 166 4.78 -16.14 10.46
N PRO A 167 5.05 -16.26 11.77
CA PRO A 167 3.99 -16.39 12.76
C PRO A 167 3.01 -15.22 12.69
N GLN A 168 1.71 -15.45 12.94
CA GLN A 168 0.69 -14.39 12.91
C GLN A 168 1.01 -13.23 13.84
N GLU A 169 1.68 -13.48 14.98
CA GLU A 169 2.12 -12.42 15.89
C GLU A 169 3.08 -11.44 15.21
N ASP A 170 4.01 -11.94 14.38
CA ASP A 170 4.93 -11.09 13.62
C ASP A 170 4.20 -10.34 12.51
N VAL A 171 3.25 -10.97 11.82
CA VAL A 171 2.40 -10.28 10.83
C VAL A 171 1.64 -9.11 11.47
N ASN A 172 1.06 -9.34 12.66
CA ASN A 172 0.32 -8.31 13.41
C ASN A 172 1.19 -7.16 13.93
N ILE A 173 2.52 -7.34 14.03
CA ILE A 173 3.47 -6.26 14.33
C ILE A 173 3.63 -5.32 13.12
N GLY A 174 3.39 -5.83 11.91
CA GLY A 174 3.53 -5.09 10.66
C GLY A 174 2.52 -3.95 10.52
N GLY A 175 2.93 -2.90 9.79
CA GLY A 175 2.02 -1.84 9.37
C GLY A 175 1.00 -2.37 8.35
N TRP A 176 -0.28 -2.00 8.54
CA TRP A 176 -1.34 -2.42 7.63
C TRP A 176 -1.03 -2.02 6.18
N GLY A 177 -1.19 -2.97 5.26
CA GLY A 177 -0.97 -2.73 3.83
C GLY A 177 0.50 -2.60 3.41
N GLY A 178 1.47 -2.81 4.30
CA GLY A 178 2.89 -2.81 3.96
C GLY A 178 3.26 -3.91 2.96
N LEU A 179 4.00 -3.55 1.91
CA LEU A 179 4.56 -4.52 0.97
C LEU A 179 5.70 -5.31 1.65
N PRO A 180 5.91 -6.58 1.28
CA PRO A 180 7.11 -7.31 1.71
C PRO A 180 8.38 -6.58 1.27
N ALA A 181 9.45 -6.67 2.07
CA ALA A 181 10.69 -5.91 1.88
C ALA A 181 11.36 -6.07 0.49
N LYS A 182 11.13 -7.21 -0.18
CA LYS A 182 11.62 -7.45 -1.55
C LYS A 182 10.92 -6.60 -2.62
N HIS A 183 9.77 -6.02 -2.29
CA HIS A 183 8.89 -5.28 -3.19
C HIS A 183 8.91 -3.78 -2.94
N ALA A 184 9.03 -3.37 -1.69
CA ALA A 184 9.30 -1.99 -1.29
C ALA A 184 10.12 -2.03 0.01
N PHE A 185 11.17 -1.22 0.08
CA PHE A 185 12.04 -1.17 1.24
C PHE A 185 12.19 0.28 1.70
N ASP A 186 11.72 0.54 2.91
CA ASP A 186 11.77 1.86 3.53
C ASP A 186 12.92 1.93 4.54
N TRP A 187 13.74 2.98 4.43
CA TRP A 187 14.79 3.27 5.40
C TRP A 187 14.48 4.58 6.11
N VAL A 188 14.16 4.49 7.41
CA VAL A 188 13.94 5.67 8.25
C VAL A 188 15.27 6.14 8.82
N VAL A 189 15.67 7.39 8.52
CA VAL A 189 16.82 8.06 9.16
C VAL A 189 16.31 9.10 10.15
N ALA A 190 16.56 8.90 11.44
CA ALA A 190 16.12 9.84 12.49
C ALA A 190 17.19 10.03 13.59
N PRO A 191 17.64 11.27 13.86
CA PRO A 191 17.56 12.44 12.98
C PRO A 191 18.41 12.23 11.70
N ALA A 192 18.05 12.89 10.60
CA ALA A 192 18.82 12.78 9.34
C ALA A 192 20.27 13.29 9.50
N ASP A 193 20.45 14.42 10.19
CA ASP A 193 21.73 14.98 10.64
C ASP A 193 21.52 15.95 11.83
N GLU A 194 22.60 16.57 12.34
CA GLU A 194 22.53 17.59 13.39
C GLU A 194 21.78 18.86 12.97
N GLY A 195 21.74 19.18 11.67
CA GLY A 195 20.95 20.29 11.16
C GLY A 195 19.46 20.02 11.34
N ALA A 196 18.98 18.88 10.85
CA ALA A 196 17.59 18.43 10.98
C ALA A 196 17.15 18.35 12.45
N LYS A 197 18.03 17.83 13.33
CA LYS A 197 17.77 17.77 14.78
C LYS A 197 17.55 19.14 15.42
N ASN A 198 18.22 20.18 14.91
CA ASN A 198 18.15 21.54 15.43
C ASN A 198 17.28 22.47 14.58
N ALA A 199 16.42 21.92 13.70
CA ALA A 199 15.58 22.67 12.76
C ALA A 199 16.35 23.66 11.86
N GLN A 200 17.55 23.25 11.42
CA GLN A 200 18.41 23.98 10.50
C GLN A 200 18.43 23.31 9.12
N CYS A 201 19.00 23.99 8.11
CA CYS A 201 19.22 23.40 6.80
C CYS A 201 20.06 22.12 6.93
N SER A 202 19.58 21.05 6.29
CA SER A 202 20.18 19.73 6.28
C SER A 202 20.53 19.34 4.85
N SER A 203 21.54 18.49 4.69
CA SER A 203 21.90 17.93 3.40
C SER A 203 22.26 16.46 3.56
N THR A 204 21.77 15.62 2.65
CA THR A 204 22.15 14.21 2.60
C THR A 204 22.67 13.86 1.21
N THR A 205 23.55 12.87 1.14
CA THR A 205 24.02 12.30 -0.12
C THR A 205 23.51 10.87 -0.22
N ILE A 206 22.64 10.63 -1.19
CA ILE A 206 22.11 9.30 -1.48
C ILE A 206 23.05 8.66 -2.50
N ARG A 207 23.61 7.50 -2.14
CA ARG A 207 24.39 6.71 -3.10
C ARG A 207 23.44 5.98 -4.05
N PRO A 208 23.89 5.63 -5.26
CA PRO A 208 23.08 4.85 -6.19
C PRO A 208 22.46 3.63 -5.50
N LEU A 209 21.13 3.56 -5.53
CA LEU A 209 20.36 2.47 -4.96
C LEU A 209 20.19 1.35 -6.00
N PRO A 210 20.16 0.07 -5.58
CA PRO A 210 19.99 -1.07 -6.49
C PRO A 210 18.51 -1.23 -6.91
N VAL A 211 17.92 -0.16 -7.43
CA VAL A 211 16.54 -0.12 -7.92
C VAL A 211 16.46 -0.77 -9.31
N GLN A 212 15.40 -1.53 -9.56
CA GLN A 212 15.13 -2.16 -10.86
C GLN A 212 14.45 -1.16 -11.81
N TYR A 213 15.19 -0.14 -12.24
CA TYR A 213 14.66 0.91 -13.14
C TYR A 213 14.16 0.36 -14.48
N ASP A 214 14.76 -0.72 -14.98
CA ASP A 214 14.33 -1.44 -16.19
C ASP A 214 12.94 -2.08 -16.07
N LYS A 215 12.40 -2.15 -14.84
CA LYS A 215 11.07 -2.66 -14.53
C LYS A 215 10.20 -1.60 -13.86
N ASN A 216 10.47 -0.33 -14.15
CA ASN A 216 9.77 0.84 -13.61
C ASN A 216 9.88 0.94 -12.08
N GLY A 217 10.86 0.30 -11.45
CA GLY A 217 11.17 0.55 -10.04
C GLY A 217 11.69 1.98 -9.87
N TYR A 218 11.40 2.59 -8.72
CA TYR A 218 11.84 3.94 -8.39
C TYR A 218 12.22 4.04 -6.92
N TRP A 219 12.75 5.20 -6.52
CA TRP A 219 12.90 5.56 -5.11
C TRP A 219 12.44 7.00 -4.87
N SER A 220 12.07 7.28 -3.63
CA SER A 220 11.68 8.61 -3.16
C SER A 220 12.30 8.89 -1.80
N LEU A 221 12.32 10.16 -1.43
CA LEU A 221 12.63 10.62 -0.08
C LEU A 221 11.48 11.49 0.40
N THR A 222 10.86 11.10 1.52
CA THR A 222 9.81 11.88 2.17
C THR A 222 10.26 12.32 3.56
N VAL A 223 10.07 13.60 3.87
CA VAL A 223 10.36 14.17 5.19
C VAL A 223 9.10 14.14 6.07
N TYR A 224 9.24 13.54 7.25
CA TYR A 224 8.20 13.42 8.25
C TYR A 224 8.58 14.24 9.49
N ASN A 225 7.57 14.62 10.29
CA ASN A 225 7.83 15.12 11.64
C ASN A 225 8.28 13.99 12.59
N ALA A 226 8.62 14.31 13.83
CA ALA A 226 9.12 13.34 14.82
C ALA A 226 8.11 12.20 15.11
N GLU A 227 6.82 12.44 14.89
CA GLU A 227 5.76 11.44 15.05
C GLU A 227 5.46 10.65 13.77
N GLY A 228 6.20 10.85 12.68
CA GLY A 228 6.07 10.08 11.45
C GLY A 228 4.98 10.57 10.47
N TRP A 229 4.50 11.82 10.62
CA TRP A 229 3.49 12.40 9.74
C TRP A 229 4.10 13.40 8.76
N VAL A 230 3.62 13.38 7.50
CA VAL A 230 3.88 14.47 6.57
C VAL A 230 3.17 15.73 7.08
N LYS A 231 3.83 16.90 7.01
CA LYS A 231 3.27 18.19 7.47
C LYS A 231 3.34 19.32 6.44
N SER A 232 3.94 19.08 5.27
CA SER A 232 4.00 20.03 4.17
C SER A 232 3.95 19.32 2.82
N GLU A 233 3.39 20.00 1.82
CA GLU A 233 3.17 19.50 0.47
C GLU A 233 4.49 19.26 -0.29
N ILE A 234 5.55 19.99 0.05
CA ILE A 234 6.85 19.98 -0.64
C ILE A 234 7.81 18.93 -0.04
N CYS A 235 7.36 18.09 0.90
CA CYS A 235 8.24 17.20 1.64
C CYS A 235 8.70 15.93 0.90
N THR A 236 8.32 15.74 -0.37
CA THR A 236 8.62 14.53 -1.14
C THR A 236 9.46 14.85 -2.37
N TYR A 237 10.64 14.23 -2.44
CA TYR A 237 11.48 14.17 -3.63
C TYR A 237 11.31 12.80 -4.30
N LEU A 238 11.08 12.79 -5.60
CA LEU A 238 10.91 11.58 -6.40
C LEU A 238 11.94 11.60 -7.54
N GLU A 239 12.78 10.55 -7.63
CA GLU A 239 13.61 10.34 -8.82
C GLU A 239 12.84 9.44 -9.78
N LEU A 240 12.46 10.01 -10.93
CA LEU A 240 11.73 9.35 -12.02
C LEU A 240 12.70 8.67 -13.00
#